data_AF-A0A382TY23-F1
#
_entry.id   AF-A0A382TY23-F1
#
_cell.length_a   1.000
_cell.length_b   1.000
_cell.length_c   1.000
_cell.angle_alpha   90.00
_cell.angle_beta   90.00
_cell.angle_gamma   90.00
#
_symmetry.space_group_name_H-M   'P 1'
#
loop_
_entity.id
_entity.type
_entity.pdbx_description
1 polymer ?
#
loop_
_entity_poly.entity_id
_entity_poly.type
_entity_poly.pdbx_seq_one_letter_code
_entity_poly.pdbx_strand_id
1 'polypeptide(L)' 'MSFITAIASSASGLTAERTRMEVIANNIANVNTTRTESGGPFRRMLVTYVARPGLKGVYIPSNGIREDRSLSNPLKLKF' A
#
# COMPACT_ATOMS: atom_id res chain seq x y z
N MET A 1 14.90 10.64 -26.48
CA MET A 1 13.87 9.86 -25.73
C MET A 1 14.25 9.58 -24.26
N SER A 2 14.93 10.51 -23.55
CA SER A 2 15.38 10.30 -22.16
C SER A 2 14.55 11.08 -21.12
N PHE A 3 14.17 12.32 -21.46
CA PHE A 3 13.46 13.22 -20.55
C PHE A 3 12.07 12.72 -20.11
N ILE A 4 11.26 12.19 -21.03
CA ILE A 4 9.93 11.65 -20.71
C ILE A 4 10.01 10.45 -19.76
N THR A 5 11.02 9.58 -19.94
CA THR A 5 11.25 8.41 -19.08
C THR A 5 11.69 8.82 -17.67
N ALA A 6 12.52 9.88 -17.55
CA ALA A 6 12.88 10.45 -16.25
C ALA A 6 11.66 11.00 -15.51
N ILE A 7 10.78 11.75 -16.20
CA ILE A 7 9.52 12.24 -15.62
C ILE A 7 8.63 11.08 -15.16
N ALA A 8 8.45 10.06 -16.01
CA ALA A 8 7.64 8.90 -15.67
C ALA A 8 8.14 8.15 -14.43
N SER A 9 9.47 8.01 -14.29
CA SER A 9 10.10 7.39 -13.13
C SER A 9 9.86 8.20 -11.86
N SER A 10 10.08 9.52 -11.91
CA SER A 10 9.80 10.43 -10.79
C SER A 10 8.33 10.45 -10.40
N ALA A 11 7.41 10.45 -11.38
CA ALA A 11 5.97 10.40 -11.14
C ALA A 11 5.55 9.09 -10.44
N SER A 12 6.16 7.96 -10.82
CA SER A 12 5.94 6.68 -10.16
C SER A 12 6.42 6.68 -8.70
N GLY A 13 7.58 7.29 -8.43
CA GLY A 13 8.11 7.45 -7.07
C GLY A 13 7.28 8.38 -6.19
N LEU A 14 6.80 9.50 -6.75
CA LEU A 14 5.91 10.42 -6.04
C LEU A 14 4.57 9.76 -5.68
N THR A 15 4.02 8.96 -6.59
CA THR A 15 2.80 8.18 -6.32
C THR A 15 3.04 7.16 -5.23
N ALA A 16 4.17 6.44 -5.27
CA ALA A 16 4.56 5.50 -4.24
C ALA A 16 4.63 6.19 -2.87
N GLU A 17 5.29 7.35 -2.77
CA GLU A 17 5.43 8.07 -1.51
C GLU A 17 4.11 8.62 -0.97
N ARG A 18 3.19 9.08 -1.85
CA ARG A 18 1.82 9.43 -1.44
C ARG A 18 1.14 8.26 -0.72
N THR A 19 1.21 7.06 -1.29
CA THR A 19 0.65 5.86 -0.64
C THR A 19 1.34 5.56 0.71
N ARG A 20 2.65 5.82 0.83
CA ARG A 20 3.35 5.69 2.11
C ARG A 20 2.76 6.61 3.17
N MET A 21 2.53 7.86 2.81
CA MET A 21 1.95 8.86 3.71
C MET A 21 0.54 8.46 4.14
N GLU A 22 -0.29 7.98 3.23
CA GLU A 22 -1.65 7.49 3.52
C GLU A 22 -1.63 6.35 4.54
N VAL A 23 -0.72 5.37 4.37
CA VAL A 23 -0.57 4.25 5.31
C VAL A 23 -0.08 4.72 6.68
N ILE A 24 0.87 5.65 6.73
CA ILE A 24 1.35 6.23 7.98
C ILE A 24 0.22 6.98 8.69
N ALA A 25 -0.55 7.79 7.96
CA ALA A 25 -1.69 8.52 8.52
C ALA A 25 -2.74 7.56 9.10
N ASN A 26 -3.06 6.46 8.39
CA ASN A 26 -3.97 5.44 8.88
C ASN A 26 -3.46 4.77 10.18
N ASN A 27 -2.16 4.45 10.22
CA ASN A 27 -1.53 3.87 11.41
C ASN A 27 -1.60 4.81 12.62
N ILE A 28 -1.37 6.11 12.42
CA ILE A 28 -1.45 7.11 13.49
C ILE A 28 -2.90 7.27 13.96
N ALA A 29 -3.85 7.36 13.03
CA ALA A 29 -5.27 7.53 13.35
C ALA A 29 -5.82 6.36 14.19
N ASN A 30 -5.30 5.14 13.97
CA ASN A 30 -5.81 3.93 14.61
C ASN A 30 -4.89 3.34 15.68
N VAL A 31 -3.82 4.04 16.08
CA VAL A 31 -2.81 3.50 17.01
C VAL A 31 -3.40 3.09 18.37
N ASN A 32 -4.47 3.76 18.80
CA ASN A 32 -5.15 3.52 20.07
C ASN A 32 -6.43 2.66 19.93
N THR A 33 -6.72 2.14 18.73
CA THR A 33 -7.94 1.36 18.48
C THR A 33 -7.76 -0.07 19.00
N THR A 34 -8.42 -0.38 20.13
CA THR A 34 -8.38 -1.71 20.76
C THR A 34 -9.50 -2.66 20.30
N ARG A 35 -10.50 -2.14 19.60
CA ARG A 35 -11.62 -2.90 19.05
C ARG A 35 -11.91 -2.48 17.61
N THR A 36 -11.59 -3.37 16.68
CA THR A 36 -11.98 -3.26 15.26
C THR A 36 -13.29 -4.00 15.01
N GLU A 37 -13.90 -3.80 13.84
CA GLU A 37 -15.09 -4.56 13.41
C GLU A 37 -14.84 -6.08 13.39
N SER A 38 -13.58 -6.49 13.16
CA SER A 38 -13.13 -7.88 13.22
C SER A 38 -12.90 -8.39 14.66
N GLY A 39 -13.14 -7.56 15.68
CA GLY A 39 -13.12 -7.96 17.09
C GLY A 39 -11.77 -7.89 17.80
N GLY A 40 -10.68 -7.52 17.12
CA GLY A 40 -9.33 -7.42 17.70
C GLY A 40 -8.75 -6.00 17.71
N PRO A 41 -7.62 -5.76 18.40
CA PRO A 41 -6.92 -4.48 18.35
C PRO A 41 -6.35 -4.20 16.96
N PHE A 42 -6.20 -2.93 16.61
CA PHE A 42 -5.62 -2.50 15.35
C PHE A 42 -4.18 -3.00 15.19
N ARG A 43 -3.83 -3.39 13.97
CA ARG A 43 -2.48 -3.82 13.59
C ARG A 43 -1.91 -2.86 12.55
N ARG A 44 -0.69 -2.38 12.81
CA ARG A 44 -0.01 -1.46 11.91
C ARG A 44 0.21 -2.07 10.53
N MET A 45 0.02 -1.26 9.51
CA MET A 45 0.24 -1.60 8.11
C MET A 45 1.63 -1.12 7.66
N LEU A 46 2.25 -1.83 6.72
CA LEU A 46 3.56 -1.50 6.14
C LEU A 46 3.53 -1.60 4.63
N VAL A 47 4.12 -0.61 3.96
CA VAL A 47 4.23 -0.59 2.49
C VAL A 47 5.52 -1.28 2.05
N THR A 48 5.43 -2.14 1.04
CA THR A 48 6.57 -2.75 0.35
C THR A 48 6.45 -2.45 -1.14
N TYR A 49 7.45 -1.77 -1.71
CA TYR A 49 7.48 -1.52 -3.15
C TYR A 49 8.28 -2.60 -3.86
N VAL A 50 7.84 -2.95 -5.05
CA VAL A 50 8.56 -3.84 -5.96
C VAL A 50 8.73 -3.14 -7.31
N ALA A 51 9.88 -3.34 -7.95
CA ALA A 51 10.05 -2.89 -9.32
C ALA A 51 9.01 -3.61 -10.20
N ARG A 52 8.39 -2.89 -11.13
CA ARG A 52 7.57 -3.54 -12.17
C ARG A 52 8.55 -4.28 -13.09
N PRO A 53 8.57 -5.62 -13.11
CA PRO A 53 9.37 -6.31 -14.11
C PRO A 53 8.71 -6.03 -15.46
N GLY A 54 9.48 -5.51 -16.41
CA GLY A 54 9.16 -5.80 -17.79
C GLY A 54 9.38 -7.29 -18.01
N LEU A 55 8.57 -7.92 -18.87
CA LEU A 55 8.82 -9.23 -19.49
C LEU A 55 8.15 -10.46 -18.83
N LYS A 56 7.63 -11.31 -19.72
CA LYS A 56 6.96 -12.60 -19.46
C LYS A 56 7.76 -13.47 -18.49
N GLY A 57 7.05 -14.10 -17.55
CA GLY A 57 7.57 -15.23 -16.76
C GLY A 57 7.63 -15.02 -15.25
N VAL A 58 7.40 -13.81 -14.75
CA VAL A 58 7.29 -13.56 -13.31
C VAL A 58 5.81 -13.52 -12.92
N TYR A 59 5.33 -14.58 -12.28
CA TYR A 59 3.98 -14.61 -11.70
C TYR A 59 4.01 -13.83 -10.38
N ILE A 60 3.79 -12.53 -10.46
CA ILE A 60 3.49 -11.72 -9.28
C ILE A 60 1.99 -11.91 -9.01
N PRO A 61 1.58 -12.46 -7.86
CA PRO A 61 0.17 -12.56 -7.55
C PRO A 61 -0.43 -11.14 -7.63
N SER A 62 -1.53 -11.03 -8.37
CA SER A 62 -2.18 -9.80 -8.84
C SER A 62 -2.61 -8.84 -7.74
N ASN A 63 -2.41 -9.17 -6.47
CA ASN A 63 -2.74 -8.35 -5.33
C ASN A 63 -1.56 -7.57 -4.75
N GLY A 64 -0.28 -7.90 -4.97
CA GLY A 64 0.89 -7.07 -4.57
C GLY A 64 0.94 -6.58 -3.10
N ILE A 65 0.00 -7.01 -2.28
CA ILE A 65 -0.28 -6.60 -0.91
C ILE A 65 -0.20 -7.89 -0.13
N ARG A 66 0.73 -7.95 0.83
CA ARG A 66 0.61 -8.94 1.91
C ARG A 66 -0.60 -8.47 2.73
N GLU A 67 -1.79 -8.94 2.36
CA GLU A 67 -2.94 -8.85 3.24
C GLU A 67 -2.57 -9.64 4.49
N ASP A 68 -2.40 -8.96 5.63
CA ASP A 68 -2.86 -9.61 6.86
C ASP A 68 -4.35 -9.83 6.63
N ARG A 69 -4.74 -11.09 6.41
CA ARG A 69 -6.04 -11.54 5.86
C ARG A 69 -7.23 -11.26 6.79
N SER A 70 -7.08 -10.33 7.71
CA SER A 70 -8.11 -9.88 8.66
C SER A 70 -8.94 -8.71 8.15
N LEU A 71 -8.48 -7.93 7.17
CA LEU A 71 -9.20 -6.76 6.65
C LEU A 71 -8.97 -6.60 5.15
N SER A 72 -9.68 -7.41 4.36
CA SER A 72 -9.77 -7.22 2.91
C SER A 72 -10.31 -5.83 2.60
N ASN A 73 -9.51 -5.01 1.93
CA ASN A 73 -9.79 -3.64 1.45
C ASN A 73 -9.42 -2.48 2.43
N PRO A 74 -8.23 -1.87 2.29
CA PRO A 74 -7.80 -0.72 3.11
C PRO A 74 -8.54 0.59 2.79
N LEU A 75 -9.45 0.62 1.80
CA LEU A 75 -10.25 1.80 1.44
C LEU A 75 -11.74 1.69 1.83
N LYS A 76 -12.10 0.72 2.68
CA LYS A 76 -13.50 0.44 3.07
C LYS A 76 -13.80 0.62 4.56
N LEU A 77 -13.01 1.38 5.32
CA LEU A 77 -13.54 1.96 6.57
C LEU A 77 -14.45 3.12 6.18
N LYS A 78 -15.76 2.85 6.08
CA LYS A 78 -16.76 3.90 6.15
C LYS A 78 -16.71 4.48 7.56
N PHE A 79 -16.65 5.81 7.64
CA PHE A 79 -16.97 6.55 8.86
C PHE A 79 -18.40 6.24 9.29
#